data_AF-A0A4Y7SGF7-F1
#
_entry.id   AF-A0A4Y7SGF7-F1
#
_cell.length_a   1.000
_cell.length_b   1.000
_cell.length_c   1.000
_cell.angle_alpha   90.00
_cell.angle_beta   90.00
_cell.angle_gamma   90.00
#
_symmetry.space_group_name_H-M   'P 1'
#
loop_
_entity.id
_entity.type
_entity.pdbx_description
1 polymer ?
#
loop_
_entity_poly.entity_id
_entity_poly.type
_entity_poly.pdbx_seq_one_letter_code
_entity_poly.pdbx_strand_id
1 'polypeptide(L)'
;MGKLSTLSALISVGATFALVRAAQPIYGQCGGVGYTGDTACVTGAVCTKLNDFYHQCLPGSATTTATSSTPTQSTPTSTPTTATTTAAPAPTPTGGIAYATTCTLEPLSPTQVPSGGRPPDDTPRILEVFRRCATNASITLSEGFWYIGQVMDTLTFRDVEINLLGRFEWSTDIQYWLRNSIAVTYAQRSTAWRLGGTNIRLLGHKKALFFGNGQTWYDQNQNQGNQNGRPISLTVWRATNVLIDGITWRQPQHTFVAYSDNITMTNLDMNATSATRWSTVNTDGTNIWNTRDVKIANWTVTSGDDCICAKGNTTNMHVNNVTCYESGCMVVGSIGNGVTDNVDNVLFENVKCIHSSNAAWIKTYPGSGRVNNVTFRNIEFDDVNQPIYITPCIYTNSNCDGSRLGINNVRWENIKGTSRYNIGAAIHCSGAAPCQNLTFSNIDITQKNGGGAVKYLCSNIANQASSGLNCTGTCPAGWPQQLDGNR
;
A
#
# COMPACT_ATOMS: atom_id res chain seq x y z
N MET A 1 2.16 30.22 -83.26
CA MET A 1 1.99 31.59 -82.73
C MET A 1 1.12 31.51 -81.47
N GLY A 2 1.62 32.00 -80.32
CA GLY A 2 0.86 32.36 -79.10
C GLY A 2 0.29 31.20 -78.25
N LYS A 3 0.87 30.93 -77.07
CA LYS A 3 0.39 31.32 -75.71
C LYS A 3 -0.86 30.50 -75.26
N LEU A 4 -0.94 29.88 -74.08
CA LEU A 4 -0.59 30.38 -72.75
C LEU A 4 -0.55 29.21 -71.74
N SER A 5 0.45 29.18 -70.87
CA SER A 5 0.56 28.26 -69.73
C SER A 5 -0.35 28.68 -68.57
N THR A 6 -0.98 27.72 -67.90
CA THR A 6 -1.55 27.89 -66.56
C THR A 6 -0.94 26.86 -65.63
N LEU A 7 -0.15 27.36 -64.68
CA LEU A 7 0.48 26.61 -63.61
C LEU A 7 -0.48 26.67 -62.40
N SER A 8 -1.10 25.55 -62.03
CA SER A 8 -1.88 25.45 -60.80
C SER A 8 -0.93 25.20 -59.62
N ALA A 9 -0.72 26.21 -58.78
CA ALA A 9 -0.04 26.06 -57.50
C ALA A 9 -1.00 25.48 -56.46
N LEU A 10 -0.77 24.24 -56.03
CA LEU A 10 -1.36 23.73 -54.78
C LEU A 10 -0.56 24.32 -53.61
N ILE A 11 -1.21 25.19 -52.83
CA ILE A 11 -0.72 25.65 -51.53
C ILE A 11 -1.03 24.53 -50.53
N SER A 12 -0.02 23.75 -50.14
CA SER A 12 -0.09 22.84 -48.98
C SER A 12 0.03 23.65 -47.70
N VAL A 13 -1.09 23.90 -47.02
CA VAL A 13 -1.11 24.42 -45.64
C VAL A 13 -0.62 23.31 -44.72
N GLY A 14 0.67 23.34 -44.37
CA GLY A 14 1.22 22.49 -43.32
C GLY A 14 0.71 22.95 -41.96
N ALA A 15 -0.33 22.30 -41.44
CA ALA A 15 -0.71 22.45 -40.04
C ALA A 15 0.38 21.81 -39.17
N THR A 16 1.23 22.63 -38.57
CA THR A 16 2.11 22.21 -37.48
C THR A 16 1.24 21.89 -36.26
N PHE A 17 0.90 20.61 -36.09
CA PHE A 17 0.40 20.13 -34.79
C PHE A 17 1.53 20.31 -33.78
N ALA A 18 1.44 21.36 -32.96
CA ALA A 18 2.20 21.41 -31.72
C ALA A 18 1.76 20.19 -30.90
N LEU A 19 2.66 19.22 -30.75
CA LEU A 19 2.50 18.14 -29.78
C LEU A 19 2.37 18.79 -28.41
N VAL A 20 1.14 18.88 -27.90
CA VAL A 20 0.89 19.21 -26.50
C VAL A 20 1.51 18.08 -25.70
N ARG A 21 2.69 18.32 -25.10
CA ARG A 21 3.29 17.39 -24.15
C ARG A 21 2.33 17.26 -22.97
N ALA A 22 1.83 16.05 -22.73
CA ALA A 22 0.86 15.83 -21.67
C ALA A 22 1.58 15.93 -20.32
N ALA A 23 1.13 16.82 -19.45
CA ALA A 23 1.67 16.87 -18.10
C ALA A 23 1.29 15.58 -17.36
N GLN A 24 2.25 14.95 -16.69
CA GLN A 24 2.02 13.76 -15.87
C GLN A 24 1.09 14.09 -14.71
N PRO A 25 0.08 13.24 -14.45
CA PRO A 25 -0.84 13.45 -13.35
C PRO A 25 -0.08 13.43 -12.02
N ILE A 26 -0.70 13.96 -10.98
CA ILE A 26 -0.19 13.80 -9.62
C ILE A 26 -0.03 12.30 -9.32
N TYR A 27 1.09 11.94 -8.73
CA TYR A 27 1.59 10.58 -8.52
C TYR A 27 2.02 9.80 -9.78
N GLY A 28 1.92 10.39 -10.97
CA GLY A 28 2.49 9.83 -12.20
C GLY A 28 4.02 9.78 -12.15
N GLN A 29 4.61 8.83 -12.88
CA GLN A 29 6.06 8.80 -13.08
C GLN A 29 6.45 9.99 -13.97
N CYS A 30 7.46 10.76 -13.58
CA CYS A 30 7.89 11.97 -14.30
C CYS A 30 9.39 11.96 -14.63
N GLY A 31 10.05 10.82 -14.42
CA GLY A 31 11.47 10.67 -14.63
C GLY A 31 12.01 9.37 -14.04
N GLY A 32 13.34 9.24 -14.09
CA GLY A 32 14.08 8.05 -13.71
C GLY A 32 14.79 7.42 -14.91
N VAL A 33 15.83 6.63 -14.64
CA VAL A 33 16.59 5.88 -15.64
C VAL A 33 15.66 5.01 -16.48
N GLY A 34 15.70 5.18 -17.80
CA GLY A 34 14.89 4.43 -18.77
C GLY A 34 13.46 4.95 -18.97
N TYR A 35 13.02 5.99 -18.26
CA TYR A 35 11.70 6.59 -18.47
C TYR A 35 11.68 7.48 -19.73
N THR A 36 10.77 7.18 -20.66
CA THR A 36 10.63 7.88 -21.95
C THR A 36 9.36 8.73 -22.06
N GLY A 37 8.50 8.73 -21.03
CA GLY A 37 7.27 9.53 -21.01
C GLY A 37 7.51 11.01 -20.67
N ASP A 38 6.43 11.78 -20.56
CA ASP A 38 6.51 13.20 -20.22
C ASP A 38 7.11 13.42 -18.82
N THR A 39 7.97 14.42 -18.68
CA THR A 39 8.67 14.72 -17.41
C THR A 39 8.07 15.90 -16.65
N ALA A 40 7.16 16.64 -17.28
CA ALA A 40 6.45 17.75 -16.65
C ALA A 40 5.29 17.20 -15.83
N CYS A 41 5.10 17.72 -14.62
CA CYS A 41 3.94 17.40 -13.78
C CYS A 41 2.81 18.40 -14.01
N VAL A 42 1.56 17.97 -13.75
CA VAL A 42 0.41 18.88 -13.70
C VAL A 42 0.66 20.04 -12.71
N THR A 43 0.02 21.19 -12.95
CA THR A 43 0.13 22.37 -12.09
C THR A 43 -0.12 22.03 -10.62
N GLY A 44 0.76 22.50 -9.73
CA GLY A 44 0.69 22.20 -8.29
C GLY A 44 1.37 20.90 -7.89
N ALA A 45 2.05 20.21 -8.81
CA ALA A 45 2.92 19.08 -8.52
C ALA A 45 4.36 19.32 -9.02
N VAL A 46 5.33 18.73 -8.32
CA VAL A 46 6.76 18.78 -8.64
C VAL A 46 7.27 17.37 -8.91
N CYS A 47 8.12 17.22 -9.92
CA CYS A 47 8.77 15.94 -10.18
C CYS A 47 9.86 15.67 -9.14
N THR A 48 9.62 14.75 -8.21
CA THR A 48 10.52 14.41 -7.13
C THR A 48 11.21 13.07 -7.40
N LYS A 49 12.55 13.06 -7.36
CA LYS A 49 13.33 11.83 -7.45
C LYS A 49 13.12 10.98 -6.19
N LEU A 50 12.55 9.78 -6.35
CA LEU A 50 12.43 8.82 -5.24
C LEU A 50 13.61 7.86 -5.21
N ASN A 51 14.04 7.38 -6.38
CA ASN A 51 15.31 6.70 -6.59
C ASN A 51 15.79 6.95 -8.03
N ASP A 52 16.93 6.36 -8.41
CA ASP A 52 17.52 6.55 -9.74
C ASP A 52 16.60 6.12 -10.89
N PHE A 53 15.71 5.14 -10.68
CA PHE A 53 14.83 4.58 -11.69
C PHE A 53 13.41 5.16 -11.69
N TYR A 54 13.03 5.95 -10.68
CA TYR A 54 11.67 6.45 -10.54
C TYR A 54 11.61 7.82 -9.87
N HIS A 55 11.16 8.80 -10.66
CA HIS A 55 10.74 10.10 -10.15
C HIS A 55 9.22 10.17 -10.23
N GLN A 56 8.58 10.82 -9.26
CA GLN A 56 7.13 10.90 -9.15
C GLN A 56 6.66 12.34 -9.04
N CYS A 57 5.57 12.68 -9.72
CA CYS A 57 4.89 13.95 -9.49
C CYS A 57 4.26 13.94 -8.10
N LEU A 58 4.74 14.77 -7.18
CA LEU A 58 4.17 14.89 -5.84
C LEU A 58 3.58 16.29 -5.66
N PRO A 59 2.52 16.46 -4.84
CA PRO A 59 1.97 17.78 -4.54
C PRO A 59 3.06 18.74 -4.04
N GLY A 60 3.14 19.94 -4.62
CA GLY A 60 4.12 20.97 -4.25
C GLY A 60 4.14 22.14 -5.24
N SER A 61 4.48 23.34 -4.76
CA SER A 61 4.71 24.49 -5.63
C SER A 61 6.11 24.40 -6.24
N ALA A 62 6.21 24.41 -7.56
CA ALA A 62 7.50 24.49 -8.25
C ALA A 62 8.20 25.81 -7.86
N THR A 63 9.20 25.74 -6.99
CA THR A 63 10.09 26.88 -6.76
C THR A 63 10.99 26.99 -7.98
N THR A 64 10.77 27.97 -8.84
CA THR A 64 11.66 28.31 -9.96
C THR A 64 13.02 28.73 -9.41
N THR A 65 13.99 27.82 -9.33
CA THR A 65 15.38 28.19 -9.07
C THR A 65 16.05 28.48 -10.41
N ALA A 66 16.20 29.78 -10.71
CA ALA A 66 17.02 30.24 -11.82
C ALA A 66 18.48 29.82 -11.59
N THR A 67 19.08 29.21 -12.60
CA THR A 67 20.52 28.93 -12.67
C THR A 67 21.31 30.25 -12.63
N SER A 68 22.00 30.51 -11.52
CA SER A 68 23.03 31.54 -11.43
C SER A 68 24.42 30.89 -11.40
N SER A 69 25.12 30.99 -12.52
CA SER A 69 26.57 30.79 -12.60
C SER A 69 27.28 31.82 -11.72
N THR A 70 28.14 31.38 -10.80
CA THR A 70 28.98 32.30 -10.00
C THR A 70 30.46 31.97 -10.22
N PRO A 71 31.34 32.99 -10.36
CA PRO A 71 32.71 32.82 -10.82
C PRO A 71 33.70 32.47 -9.71
N THR A 72 34.81 31.86 -10.11
CA THR A 72 36.03 31.61 -9.33
C THR A 72 36.59 32.89 -8.71
N GLN A 73 36.80 32.87 -7.39
CA GLN A 73 37.72 33.80 -6.73
C GLN A 73 38.46 33.10 -5.59
N SER A 74 39.77 33.30 -5.60
CA SER A 74 40.80 32.77 -4.71
C SER A 74 40.87 33.50 -3.37
N THR A 75 41.14 32.77 -2.29
CA THR A 75 41.57 33.33 -0.99
C THR A 75 42.58 32.38 -0.30
N PRO A 76 43.39 32.89 0.64
CA PRO A 76 44.78 32.47 0.83
C PRO A 76 44.96 31.44 1.94
N THR A 77 46.09 30.77 1.85
CA THR A 77 46.67 29.83 2.79
C THR A 77 46.80 30.41 4.20
N SER A 78 46.19 29.75 5.19
CA SER A 78 46.57 29.87 6.59
C SER A 78 46.79 28.49 7.20
N THR A 79 47.87 28.40 7.96
CA THR A 79 48.49 27.21 8.55
C THR A 79 47.60 26.60 9.65
N PRO A 80 47.45 25.26 9.75
CA PRO A 80 46.64 24.67 10.79
C PRO A 80 47.40 24.61 12.12
N THR A 81 46.77 25.11 13.18
CA THR A 81 47.18 24.88 14.58
C THR A 81 46.59 23.56 15.04
N THR A 82 47.44 22.69 15.57
CA THR A 82 47.10 21.35 16.05
C THR A 82 46.20 21.43 17.29
N ALA A 83 44.92 21.10 17.13
CA ALA A 83 44.01 20.81 18.23
C ALA A 83 43.75 19.30 18.27
N THR A 84 44.23 18.66 19.33
CA THR A 84 44.05 17.24 19.62
C THR A 84 42.57 16.96 19.86
N THR A 85 41.90 16.37 18.87
CA THR A 85 40.57 15.76 19.05
C THR A 85 40.76 14.26 19.16
N THR A 86 40.41 13.72 20.32
CA THR A 86 40.23 12.29 20.56
C THR A 86 39.29 11.73 19.50
N ALA A 87 39.78 10.77 18.72
CA ALA A 87 39.01 10.02 17.75
C ALA A 87 37.78 9.41 18.42
N ALA A 88 36.60 9.73 17.89
CA ALA A 88 35.42 8.93 18.16
C ALA A 88 35.71 7.47 17.72
N PRO A 89 35.36 6.47 18.54
CA PRO A 89 35.56 5.08 18.15
C PRO A 89 34.79 4.81 16.86
N ALA A 90 35.46 4.12 15.93
CA ALA A 90 34.84 3.60 14.73
C ALA A 90 33.52 2.89 15.08
N PRO A 91 32.48 2.98 14.23
CA PRO A 91 31.26 2.23 14.47
C PRO A 91 31.62 0.75 14.63
N THR A 92 31.28 0.20 15.79
CA THR A 92 31.35 -1.23 16.08
C THR A 92 30.68 -1.96 14.91
N PRO A 93 31.32 -2.98 14.30
CA PRO A 93 30.65 -3.80 13.32
C PRO A 93 29.43 -4.41 14.01
N THR A 94 28.23 -4.02 13.56
CA THR A 94 27.04 -4.83 13.80
C THR A 94 27.41 -6.22 13.30
N GLY A 95 27.49 -7.19 14.22
CA GLY A 95 27.88 -8.56 13.88
C GLY A 95 27.01 -9.07 12.75
N GLY A 96 27.55 -9.05 11.53
CA GLY A 96 26.85 -9.50 10.34
C GLY A 96 26.54 -10.97 10.51
N ILE A 97 25.33 -11.38 10.16
CA ILE A 97 25.00 -12.80 10.06
C ILE A 97 25.92 -13.37 8.98
N ALA A 98 26.83 -14.27 9.36
CA ALA A 98 27.70 -14.95 8.41
C ALA A 98 26.92 -16.08 7.74
N TYR A 99 26.72 -15.97 6.43
CA TYR A 99 26.08 -17.01 5.63
C TYR A 99 27.13 -17.94 5.00
N ALA A 100 26.80 -19.22 4.87
CA ALA A 100 27.71 -20.20 4.27
C ALA A 100 27.84 -20.05 2.74
N THR A 101 26.79 -19.54 2.08
CA THR A 101 26.73 -19.39 0.63
C THR A 101 26.38 -17.96 0.24
N THR A 102 27.02 -17.44 -0.81
CA THR A 102 26.66 -16.14 -1.40
C THR A 102 26.34 -16.32 -2.88
N CYS A 103 25.22 -15.75 -3.33
CA CYS A 103 24.77 -15.85 -4.70
C CYS A 103 24.39 -14.48 -5.25
N THR A 104 25.12 -14.02 -6.25
CA THR A 104 24.83 -12.75 -6.94
C THR A 104 24.32 -13.02 -8.33
N LEU A 105 23.28 -12.30 -8.74
CA LEU A 105 22.72 -12.34 -10.09
C LEU A 105 22.59 -10.93 -10.65
N GLU A 106 23.00 -10.77 -11.90
CA GLU A 106 22.80 -9.55 -12.68
C GLU A 106 21.58 -9.68 -13.60
N PRO A 107 20.79 -8.60 -13.79
CA PRO A 107 19.64 -8.60 -14.67
C PRO A 107 20.05 -8.75 -16.14
N LEU A 108 19.17 -9.32 -16.96
CA LEU A 108 19.38 -9.42 -18.41
C LEU A 108 19.36 -8.05 -19.12
N SER A 109 18.79 -7.01 -18.49
CA SER A 109 18.70 -5.65 -19.03
C SER A 109 19.11 -4.62 -17.96
N PRO A 110 20.41 -4.39 -17.71
CA PRO A 110 20.87 -3.59 -16.56
C PRO A 110 20.55 -2.10 -16.63
N THR A 111 20.31 -1.53 -17.82
CA THR A 111 20.32 -0.07 -18.01
C THR A 111 18.97 0.57 -18.35
N GLN A 112 17.93 -0.17 -18.76
CA GLN A 112 16.65 0.44 -19.14
C GLN A 112 15.50 -0.57 -19.30
N VAL A 113 14.27 -0.05 -19.18
CA VAL A 113 13.06 -0.64 -19.77
C VAL A 113 13.22 -0.59 -21.30
N PRO A 114 13.26 -1.72 -22.02
CA PRO A 114 13.43 -1.73 -23.47
C PRO A 114 12.39 -0.88 -24.21
N SER A 115 12.87 0.03 -25.06
CA SER A 115 12.03 0.81 -25.98
C SER A 115 11.64 -0.04 -27.18
N GLY A 116 10.52 -0.75 -27.08
CA GLY A 116 9.99 -1.61 -28.14
C GLY A 116 10.46 -3.07 -28.05
N GLY A 117 9.50 -3.99 -28.00
CA GLY A 117 9.73 -5.43 -27.77
C GLY A 117 9.53 -5.84 -26.31
N ARG A 118 9.18 -7.11 -26.07
CA ARG A 118 9.07 -7.67 -24.71
C ARG A 118 10.49 -7.86 -24.15
N PRO A 119 10.82 -7.35 -22.95
CA PRO A 119 12.13 -7.58 -22.35
C PRO A 119 12.38 -9.08 -22.13
N PRO A 120 13.65 -9.55 -22.13
CA PRO A 120 13.97 -10.91 -21.71
C PRO A 120 13.45 -11.18 -20.29
N ASP A 121 12.82 -12.33 -20.07
CA ASP A 121 12.28 -12.70 -18.76
C ASP A 121 13.38 -13.18 -17.81
N ASP A 122 13.60 -12.44 -16.72
CA ASP A 122 14.58 -12.76 -15.70
C ASP A 122 14.09 -13.88 -14.75
N THR A 123 12.79 -14.15 -14.72
CA THR A 123 12.17 -15.06 -13.74
C THR A 123 12.83 -16.45 -13.67
N PRO A 124 13.14 -17.14 -14.78
CA PRO A 124 13.78 -18.46 -14.72
C PRO A 124 15.14 -18.45 -14.01
N ARG A 125 15.96 -17.42 -14.24
CA ARG A 125 17.30 -17.28 -13.65
C ARG A 125 17.22 -16.90 -12.17
N ILE A 126 16.26 -16.05 -11.82
CA ILE A 126 15.95 -15.72 -10.42
C ILE A 126 15.56 -16.99 -9.67
N LEU A 127 14.63 -17.79 -10.22
CA LEU A 127 14.20 -19.05 -9.61
C LEU A 127 15.33 -20.09 -9.50
N GLU A 128 16.24 -20.14 -10.46
CA GLU A 128 17.44 -20.99 -10.37
C GLU A 128 18.33 -20.59 -9.20
N VAL A 129 18.65 -19.30 -9.06
CA VAL A 129 19.47 -18.79 -7.95
C VAL A 129 18.76 -19.01 -6.61
N PHE A 130 17.47 -18.72 -6.53
CA PHE A 130 16.68 -18.96 -5.32
C PHE A 130 16.66 -20.43 -4.91
N ARG A 131 16.59 -21.38 -5.86
CA ARG A 131 16.69 -22.81 -5.56
C ARG A 131 18.08 -23.21 -5.08
N ARG A 132 19.13 -22.74 -5.76
CA ARG A 132 20.52 -23.07 -5.42
C ARG A 132 20.92 -22.54 -4.05
N CYS A 133 20.37 -21.39 -3.67
CA CYS A 133 20.80 -20.63 -2.50
C CYS A 133 19.65 -20.53 -1.48
N ALA A 134 18.86 -21.59 -1.37
CA ALA A 134 17.66 -21.62 -0.53
C ALA A 134 17.97 -21.78 0.97
N THR A 135 19.21 -22.09 1.37
CA THR A 135 19.55 -22.38 2.77
C THR A 135 20.89 -21.78 3.18
N ASN A 136 20.92 -21.13 4.34
CA ASN A 136 22.12 -20.51 4.93
C ASN A 136 22.90 -19.67 3.90
N ALA A 137 22.19 -18.73 3.27
CA ALA A 137 22.70 -18.02 2.11
C ALA A 137 22.34 -16.53 2.10
N SER A 138 23.26 -15.72 1.56
CA SER A 138 22.98 -14.36 1.10
C SER A 138 22.78 -14.38 -0.42
N ILE A 139 21.62 -13.91 -0.88
CA ILE A 139 21.28 -13.75 -2.29
C ILE A 139 21.23 -12.27 -2.60
N THR A 140 21.93 -11.83 -3.65
CA THR A 140 21.87 -10.46 -4.15
C THR A 140 21.39 -10.46 -5.59
N LEU A 141 20.23 -9.85 -5.81
CA LEU A 141 19.80 -9.43 -7.13
C LEU A 141 20.31 -8.00 -7.32
N SER A 142 21.37 -7.86 -8.11
CA SER A 142 22.11 -6.62 -8.33
C SER A 142 21.26 -5.50 -8.94
N GLU A 143 21.75 -4.27 -8.80
CA GLU A 143 21.05 -3.07 -9.24
C GLU A 143 20.85 -3.05 -10.76
N GLY A 144 19.61 -2.87 -11.19
CA GLY A 144 19.25 -2.72 -12.59
C GLY A 144 17.76 -2.94 -12.83
N PHE A 145 17.39 -3.25 -14.07
CA PHE A 145 16.01 -3.51 -14.45
C PHE A 145 15.75 -5.02 -14.60
N TRP A 146 14.85 -5.54 -13.78
CA TRP A 146 14.44 -6.94 -13.69
C TRP A 146 13.04 -7.09 -14.27
N TYR A 147 12.89 -7.84 -15.36
CA TYR A 147 11.59 -8.11 -15.95
C TYR A 147 11.03 -9.46 -15.46
N ILE A 148 9.88 -9.40 -14.80
CA ILE A 148 9.21 -10.54 -14.17
C ILE A 148 8.05 -10.98 -15.07
N GLY A 149 8.34 -11.94 -15.94
CA GLY A 149 7.39 -12.50 -16.89
C GLY A 149 6.55 -13.65 -16.35
N GLN A 150 6.95 -14.26 -15.24
CA GLN A 150 6.33 -15.48 -14.70
C GLN A 150 6.07 -15.41 -13.20
N VAL A 151 5.31 -16.38 -12.69
CA VAL A 151 5.08 -16.51 -11.25
C VAL A 151 6.34 -17.00 -10.56
N MET A 152 6.55 -16.57 -9.31
CA MET A 152 7.60 -17.06 -8.44
C MET A 152 6.99 -17.80 -7.26
N ASP A 153 7.34 -19.07 -7.08
CA ASP A 153 6.87 -19.89 -5.96
C ASP A 153 8.07 -20.40 -5.17
N THR A 154 8.45 -19.67 -4.11
CA THR A 154 9.70 -19.87 -3.38
C THR A 154 9.39 -20.16 -1.92
N LEU A 155 9.16 -21.44 -1.61
CA LEU A 155 8.60 -21.87 -0.32
C LEU A 155 9.59 -22.59 0.60
N THR A 156 10.85 -22.74 0.17
CA THR A 156 11.83 -23.60 0.82
C THR A 156 12.98 -22.83 1.47
N PHE A 157 12.83 -21.52 1.66
CA PHE A 157 13.90 -20.71 2.23
C PHE A 157 14.17 -21.05 3.70
N ARG A 158 15.44 -21.09 4.09
CA ARG A 158 15.87 -21.30 5.47
C ARG A 158 17.13 -20.51 5.77
N ASP A 159 17.08 -19.59 6.72
CA ASP A 159 18.25 -18.77 7.10
C ASP A 159 18.83 -18.04 5.88
N VAL A 160 17.99 -17.25 5.21
CA VAL A 160 18.38 -16.53 3.99
C VAL A 160 18.19 -15.03 4.12
N GLU A 161 19.13 -14.31 3.53
CA GLU A 161 18.98 -12.89 3.23
C GLU A 161 18.89 -12.69 1.72
N ILE A 162 17.87 -11.98 1.27
CA ILE A 162 17.60 -11.67 -0.12
C ILE A 162 17.68 -10.15 -0.27
N ASN A 163 18.78 -9.69 -0.84
CA ASN A 163 19.06 -8.30 -1.15
C ASN A 163 18.54 -7.99 -2.55
N LEU A 164 17.53 -7.13 -2.63
CA LEU A 164 16.90 -6.72 -3.88
C LEU A 164 17.34 -5.30 -4.23
N LEU A 165 18.03 -5.13 -5.34
CA LEU A 165 18.53 -3.84 -5.79
C LEU A 165 17.95 -3.54 -7.18
N GLY A 166 17.33 -2.37 -7.35
CA GLY A 166 16.80 -1.93 -8.64
C GLY A 166 15.29 -2.10 -8.83
N ARG A 167 14.84 -2.08 -10.09
CA ARG A 167 13.42 -2.08 -10.48
C ARG A 167 13.00 -3.47 -10.93
N PHE A 168 12.01 -4.04 -10.26
CA PHE A 168 11.34 -5.30 -10.60
C PHE A 168 10.00 -4.98 -11.24
N GLU A 169 9.86 -5.26 -12.53
CA GLU A 169 8.67 -4.92 -13.29
C GLU A 169 7.92 -6.17 -13.74
N TRP A 170 6.67 -6.28 -13.30
CA TRP A 170 5.80 -7.39 -13.68
C TRP A 170 5.24 -7.18 -15.08
N SER A 171 5.20 -8.25 -15.86
CA SER A 171 4.61 -8.30 -17.18
C SER A 171 3.18 -7.72 -17.24
N THR A 172 2.85 -7.00 -18.31
CA THR A 172 1.49 -6.55 -18.65
C THR A 172 0.63 -7.64 -19.31
N ASP A 173 1.15 -8.86 -19.48
CA ASP A 173 0.42 -9.99 -20.07
C ASP A 173 -0.65 -10.52 -19.11
N ILE A 174 -1.79 -9.85 -19.12
CA ILE A 174 -2.97 -10.23 -18.34
C ILE A 174 -3.36 -11.69 -18.61
N GLN A 175 -3.31 -12.14 -19.86
CA GLN A 175 -3.77 -13.47 -20.23
C GLN A 175 -2.90 -14.55 -19.60
N TYR A 176 -1.59 -14.32 -19.51
CA TYR A 176 -0.70 -15.16 -18.72
C TYR A 176 -1.11 -15.17 -17.25
N TRP A 177 -1.27 -14.00 -16.60
CA TRP A 177 -1.58 -13.94 -15.17
C TRP A 177 -2.93 -14.58 -14.84
N LEU A 178 -3.97 -14.35 -15.65
CA LEU A 178 -5.27 -14.98 -15.46
C LEU A 178 -5.20 -16.51 -15.44
N ARG A 179 -4.26 -17.11 -16.20
CA ARG A 179 -4.08 -18.56 -16.28
C ARG A 179 -3.09 -19.13 -15.26
N ASN A 180 -2.10 -18.34 -14.83
CA ASN A 180 -0.93 -18.86 -14.12
C ASN A 180 -0.73 -18.32 -12.70
N SER A 181 -1.39 -17.23 -12.31
CA SER A 181 -1.28 -16.68 -10.96
C SER A 181 -1.59 -17.74 -9.89
N ILE A 182 -0.79 -17.77 -8.83
CA ILE A 182 -0.84 -18.83 -7.83
C ILE A 182 -2.00 -18.57 -6.87
N ALA A 183 -2.90 -19.54 -6.68
CA ALA A 183 -4.02 -19.40 -5.75
C ALA A 183 -3.53 -19.27 -4.28
N VAL A 184 -4.09 -18.31 -3.54
CA VAL A 184 -3.83 -18.12 -2.10
C VAL A 184 -5.03 -18.52 -1.22
N THR A 185 -5.98 -19.28 -1.79
CA THR A 185 -7.21 -19.84 -1.18
C THR A 185 -8.24 -18.83 -0.65
N TYR A 186 -7.79 -17.73 -0.03
CA TYR A 186 -8.63 -16.67 0.49
C TYR A 186 -9.36 -15.92 -0.64
N ALA A 187 -10.69 -15.84 -0.56
CA ALA A 187 -11.55 -15.00 -1.41
C ALA A 187 -11.27 -15.10 -2.92
N GLN A 188 -10.91 -16.30 -3.42
CA GLN A 188 -10.53 -16.53 -4.83
C GLN A 188 -9.43 -15.56 -5.32
N ARG A 189 -8.51 -15.18 -4.42
CA ARG A 189 -7.35 -14.36 -4.75
C ARG A 189 -6.21 -15.23 -5.25
N SER A 190 -5.34 -14.59 -6.02
CA SER A 190 -4.14 -15.20 -6.59
C SER A 190 -2.94 -14.27 -6.42
N THR A 191 -1.71 -14.76 -6.58
CA THR A 191 -0.48 -13.98 -6.39
C THR A 191 0.57 -14.28 -7.44
N ALA A 192 1.41 -13.29 -7.74
CA ALA A 192 2.56 -13.42 -8.63
C ALA A 192 3.77 -14.03 -7.91
N TRP A 193 3.95 -13.75 -6.62
CA TRP A 193 5.07 -14.30 -5.85
C TRP A 193 4.63 -14.80 -4.48
N ARG A 194 4.82 -16.11 -4.21
CA ARG A 194 4.77 -16.65 -2.85
C ARG A 194 6.17 -16.81 -2.26
N LEU A 195 6.37 -16.21 -1.10
CA LEU A 195 7.57 -16.29 -0.28
C LEU A 195 7.28 -17.10 0.99
N GLY A 196 7.92 -18.25 1.15
CA GLY A 196 7.73 -19.16 2.28
C GLY A 196 9.04 -19.77 2.77
N GLY A 197 9.03 -20.22 4.03
CA GLY A 197 10.22 -20.75 4.69
C GLY A 197 10.43 -20.19 6.11
N THR A 198 11.65 -20.26 6.61
CA THR A 198 11.98 -19.83 7.98
C THR A 198 13.21 -18.92 8.01
N ASN A 199 13.22 -17.90 8.86
CA ASN A 199 14.34 -16.98 9.04
C ASN A 199 14.74 -16.31 7.71
N ILE A 200 13.81 -15.51 7.17
CA ILE A 200 13.96 -14.85 5.87
C ILE A 200 14.11 -13.34 6.09
N ARG A 201 15.13 -12.74 5.48
CA ARG A 201 15.32 -11.29 5.42
C ARG A 201 15.20 -10.84 3.97
N LEU A 202 14.08 -10.23 3.59
CA LEU A 202 13.86 -9.64 2.27
C LEU A 202 14.13 -8.13 2.34
N LEU A 203 15.28 -7.70 1.84
CA LEU A 203 15.81 -6.35 2.05
C LEU A 203 15.87 -5.59 0.72
N GLY A 204 15.11 -4.52 0.62
CA GLY A 204 15.08 -3.64 -0.54
C GLY A 204 16.08 -2.48 -0.50
N HIS A 205 16.69 -2.20 0.66
CA HIS A 205 17.71 -1.14 0.83
C HIS A 205 17.28 0.25 0.35
N LYS A 206 15.96 0.51 0.30
CA LYS A 206 15.36 1.71 -0.32
C LYS A 206 15.66 1.86 -1.82
N LYS A 207 16.21 0.82 -2.45
CA LYS A 207 16.51 0.73 -3.89
C LYS A 207 15.48 -0.11 -4.63
N ALA A 208 14.94 -1.15 -3.99
CA ALA A 208 13.96 -2.03 -4.60
C ALA A 208 12.66 -1.29 -4.94
N LEU A 209 12.34 -1.26 -6.23
CA LEU A 209 11.07 -0.80 -6.74
C LEU A 209 10.30 -1.97 -7.34
N PHE A 210 9.17 -2.34 -6.74
CA PHE A 210 8.23 -3.28 -7.32
C PHE A 210 7.20 -2.52 -8.14
N PHE A 211 7.28 -2.68 -9.46
CA PHE A 211 6.38 -2.03 -10.41
C PHE A 211 5.39 -3.05 -10.98
N GLY A 212 4.15 -3.01 -10.48
CA GLY A 212 3.15 -4.04 -10.76
C GLY A 212 2.40 -3.89 -12.09
N ASN A 213 2.62 -2.80 -12.84
CA ASN A 213 1.86 -2.50 -14.06
C ASN A 213 0.33 -2.51 -13.86
N GLY A 214 -0.13 -2.10 -12.68
CA GLY A 214 -1.53 -2.02 -12.26
C GLY A 214 -2.47 -1.27 -13.18
N GLN A 215 -2.03 -0.24 -13.92
CA GLN A 215 -2.91 0.50 -14.84
C GLN A 215 -3.62 -0.40 -15.86
N THR A 216 -2.89 -1.37 -16.44
CA THR A 216 -3.47 -2.35 -17.38
C THR A 216 -4.62 -3.13 -16.74
N TRP A 217 -4.48 -3.45 -15.45
CA TRP A 217 -5.52 -4.12 -14.68
C TRP A 217 -6.67 -3.21 -14.29
N TYR A 218 -6.42 -1.94 -13.93
CA TYR A 218 -7.49 -1.00 -13.59
C TYR A 218 -8.39 -0.74 -14.81
N ASP A 219 -7.79 -0.57 -15.99
CA ASP A 219 -8.50 -0.35 -17.24
C ASP A 219 -9.28 -1.58 -17.71
N GLN A 220 -8.74 -2.78 -17.49
CA GLN A 220 -9.46 -4.01 -17.77
C GLN A 220 -10.61 -4.23 -16.79
N ASN A 221 -10.36 -4.02 -15.50
CA ASN A 221 -11.28 -4.38 -14.44
C ASN A 221 -12.40 -3.35 -14.27
N GLN A 222 -12.23 -2.09 -14.69
CA GLN A 222 -13.30 -1.08 -14.77
C GLN A 222 -14.16 -0.96 -13.50
N ASN A 223 -13.51 -0.82 -12.35
CA ASN A 223 -14.15 -0.76 -11.02
C ASN A 223 -14.91 -2.02 -10.59
N GLN A 224 -14.82 -3.13 -11.34
CA GLN A 224 -15.32 -4.42 -10.86
C GLN A 224 -14.50 -4.86 -9.63
N GLY A 225 -15.01 -5.77 -8.81
CA GLY A 225 -14.29 -6.22 -7.61
C GLY A 225 -13.04 -7.05 -7.92
N ASN A 226 -12.87 -8.15 -7.19
CA ASN A 226 -11.79 -9.10 -7.50
C ASN A 226 -12.01 -9.73 -8.89
N GLN A 227 -10.99 -9.70 -9.73
CA GLN A 227 -10.91 -10.55 -10.91
C GLN A 227 -10.04 -11.77 -10.58
N ASN A 228 -10.59 -12.98 -10.70
CA ASN A 228 -9.81 -14.21 -10.48
C ASN A 228 -8.59 -14.23 -11.41
N GLY A 229 -7.41 -14.56 -10.86
CA GLY A 229 -6.14 -14.55 -11.60
C GLY A 229 -5.44 -13.18 -11.66
N ARG A 230 -6.07 -12.09 -11.19
CA ARG A 230 -5.38 -10.81 -10.93
C ARG A 230 -4.42 -11.00 -9.75
N PRO A 231 -3.11 -10.85 -9.95
CA PRO A 231 -2.13 -11.28 -8.95
C PRO A 231 -1.86 -10.21 -7.89
N ILE A 232 -1.94 -10.60 -6.63
CA ILE A 232 -1.25 -9.94 -5.51
C ILE A 232 0.26 -9.96 -5.80
N SER A 233 0.95 -8.84 -5.58
CA SER A 233 2.36 -8.68 -5.96
C SER A 233 3.29 -9.63 -5.19
N LEU A 234 3.16 -9.66 -3.86
CA LEU A 234 3.91 -10.51 -2.95
C LEU A 234 2.96 -11.09 -1.90
N THR A 235 3.01 -12.41 -1.70
CA THR A 235 2.37 -13.10 -0.60
C THR A 235 3.41 -13.79 0.27
N VAL A 236 3.50 -13.40 1.54
CA VAL A 236 4.20 -14.19 2.56
C VAL A 236 3.30 -15.36 2.94
N TRP A 237 3.78 -16.58 2.71
CA TRP A 237 2.96 -17.79 2.73
C TRP A 237 3.64 -18.90 3.52
N ARG A 238 2.99 -19.37 4.59
CA ARG A 238 3.52 -20.46 5.42
C ARG A 238 4.96 -20.19 5.86
N ALA A 239 5.21 -18.95 6.30
CA ALA A 239 6.53 -18.50 6.67
C ALA A 239 6.64 -18.22 8.17
N THR A 240 7.83 -18.39 8.72
CA THR A 240 8.13 -18.10 10.13
C THR A 240 9.36 -17.21 10.24
N ASN A 241 9.29 -16.17 11.06
CA ASN A 241 10.40 -15.24 11.28
C ASN A 241 10.86 -14.57 9.97
N VAL A 242 10.04 -13.65 9.46
CA VAL A 242 10.31 -12.93 8.21
C VAL A 242 10.44 -11.45 8.48
N LEU A 243 11.50 -10.84 7.95
CA LEU A 243 11.68 -9.40 7.86
C LEU A 243 11.54 -8.96 6.39
N ILE A 244 10.64 -8.02 6.12
CA ILE A 244 10.55 -7.28 4.85
C ILE A 244 10.85 -5.82 5.15
N ASP A 245 11.89 -5.28 4.50
CA ASP A 245 12.36 -3.92 4.78
C ASP A 245 12.72 -3.15 3.50
N GLY A 246 12.34 -1.87 3.43
CA GLY A 246 12.91 -0.94 2.46
C GLY A 246 12.48 -1.15 1.01
N ILE A 247 11.28 -1.68 0.75
CA ILE A 247 10.72 -1.91 -0.59
C ILE A 247 9.67 -0.85 -0.91
N THR A 248 9.69 -0.38 -2.16
CA THR A 248 8.71 0.56 -2.71
C THR A 248 7.82 -0.15 -3.74
N TRP A 249 6.51 -0.02 -3.63
CA TRP A 249 5.52 -0.50 -4.60
C TRP A 249 4.92 0.64 -5.41
N ARG A 250 4.87 0.47 -6.73
CA ARG A 250 4.16 1.37 -7.64
C ARG A 250 3.27 0.56 -8.56
N GLN A 251 2.06 1.08 -8.78
CA GLN A 251 1.05 0.37 -9.55
C GLN A 251 0.84 -1.09 -9.06
N PRO A 252 0.79 -1.34 -7.73
CA PRO A 252 0.60 -2.69 -7.22
C PRO A 252 -0.85 -3.13 -7.44
N GLN A 253 -1.08 -4.44 -7.36
CA GLN A 253 -2.36 -4.89 -6.86
C GLN A 253 -2.36 -4.73 -5.33
N HIS A 254 -1.69 -5.60 -4.57
CA HIS A 254 -1.67 -5.60 -3.10
C HIS A 254 -0.51 -6.48 -2.57
N THR A 255 -0.28 -6.55 -1.25
CA THR A 255 0.60 -7.53 -0.56
C THR A 255 -0.13 -8.39 0.48
N PHE A 256 0.12 -9.69 0.59
CA PHE A 256 -0.67 -10.55 1.49
C PHE A 256 0.21 -11.34 2.47
N VAL A 257 -0.26 -11.57 3.69
CA VAL A 257 0.41 -12.46 4.66
C VAL A 257 -0.59 -13.52 5.10
N ALA A 258 -0.24 -14.78 4.87
CA ALA A 258 -1.12 -15.91 5.14
C ALA A 258 -0.39 -17.09 5.76
N TYR A 259 -1.06 -17.76 6.72
CA TYR A 259 -0.57 -18.97 7.37
C TYR A 259 0.82 -18.82 8.01
N SER A 260 1.14 -17.62 8.49
CA SER A 260 2.51 -17.25 8.85
C SER A 260 2.63 -16.87 10.33
N ASP A 261 3.86 -16.76 10.81
CA ASP A 261 4.18 -16.55 12.22
C ASP A 261 5.40 -15.65 12.35
N ASN A 262 5.37 -14.66 13.26
CA ASN A 262 6.47 -13.73 13.50
C ASN A 262 6.92 -12.99 12.22
N ILE A 263 6.11 -12.03 11.76
CA ILE A 263 6.34 -11.30 10.51
C ILE A 263 6.52 -9.81 10.80
N THR A 264 7.62 -9.23 10.33
CA THR A 264 7.89 -7.79 10.40
C THR A 264 7.94 -7.19 8.99
N MET A 265 7.15 -6.16 8.75
CA MET A 265 7.14 -5.36 7.53
C MET A 265 7.41 -3.89 7.90
N THR A 266 8.51 -3.30 7.44
CA THR A 266 8.89 -1.95 7.87
C THR A 266 9.61 -1.12 6.82
N ASN A 267 9.51 0.21 6.93
CA ASN A 267 10.16 1.17 6.02
C ASN A 267 9.73 0.96 4.57
N LEU A 268 8.42 0.90 4.37
CA LEU A 268 7.80 0.56 3.10
C LEU A 268 7.07 1.77 2.51
N ASP A 269 6.84 1.72 1.21
CA ASP A 269 6.05 2.75 0.53
C ASP A 269 5.23 2.10 -0.59
N MET A 270 3.95 2.42 -0.69
CA MET A 270 3.04 1.84 -1.67
C MET A 270 2.15 2.92 -2.29
N ASN A 271 2.03 2.92 -3.61
CA ASN A 271 1.11 3.82 -4.30
C ASN A 271 0.44 3.15 -5.51
N ALA A 272 -0.88 2.95 -5.37
CA ALA A 272 -1.82 2.60 -6.42
C ALA A 272 -2.64 3.83 -6.81
N THR A 273 -2.21 4.53 -7.86
CA THR A 273 -2.97 5.64 -8.47
C THR A 273 -3.33 5.27 -9.90
N SER A 274 -4.56 5.52 -10.31
CA SER A 274 -4.97 5.36 -11.71
C SER A 274 -4.79 6.66 -12.48
N ALA A 275 -4.34 6.57 -13.72
CA ALA A 275 -4.25 7.68 -14.66
C ALA A 275 -5.51 7.82 -15.55
N THR A 276 -6.51 6.96 -15.34
CA THR A 276 -7.76 6.96 -16.12
C THR A 276 -8.96 7.15 -15.20
N ARG A 277 -10.17 7.14 -15.76
CA ARG A 277 -11.43 7.26 -14.99
C ARG A 277 -11.73 6.07 -14.07
N TRP A 278 -10.98 4.97 -14.21
CA TRP A 278 -11.16 3.77 -13.39
C TRP A 278 -10.36 3.89 -12.11
N SER A 279 -10.91 3.44 -11.00
CA SER A 279 -10.30 3.43 -9.68
C SER A 279 -9.45 2.18 -9.44
N THR A 280 -8.62 2.22 -8.41
CA THR A 280 -7.69 1.18 -7.99
C THR A 280 -8.36 0.19 -7.00
N VAL A 281 -9.51 -0.34 -7.38
CA VAL A 281 -10.33 -1.23 -6.54
C VAL A 281 -9.60 -2.50 -6.08
N ASN A 282 -9.76 -2.84 -4.79
CA ASN A 282 -9.05 -3.90 -4.07
C ASN A 282 -7.52 -3.86 -4.26
N THR A 283 -6.95 -2.66 -4.14
CA THR A 283 -5.49 -2.47 -4.08
C THR A 283 -4.99 -2.27 -2.66
N ASP A 284 -5.42 -3.16 -1.75
CA ASP A 284 -5.15 -3.04 -0.33
C ASP A 284 -3.63 -2.89 -0.06
N GLY A 285 -3.24 -2.24 1.05
CA GLY A 285 -1.83 -2.16 1.43
C GLY A 285 -1.30 -3.52 1.85
N THR A 286 -1.83 -4.05 2.96
CA THR A 286 -1.67 -5.47 3.30
C THR A 286 -2.86 -6.07 4.05
N ASN A 287 -3.13 -7.34 3.75
CA ASN A 287 -4.08 -8.18 4.47
C ASN A 287 -3.34 -9.26 5.25
N ILE A 288 -3.69 -9.43 6.52
CA ILE A 288 -3.18 -10.47 7.40
C ILE A 288 -4.27 -11.51 7.62
N TRP A 289 -3.99 -12.78 7.38
CA TRP A 289 -4.99 -13.86 7.48
C TRP A 289 -4.37 -15.15 8.00
N ASN A 290 -5.04 -15.87 8.91
CA ASN A 290 -4.51 -17.09 9.54
C ASN A 290 -3.05 -16.92 10.00
N THR A 291 -2.73 -15.80 10.63
CA THR A 291 -1.35 -15.38 10.91
C THR A 291 -1.27 -14.81 12.31
N ARG A 292 -0.16 -15.04 13.00
CA ARG A 292 0.07 -14.43 14.31
C ARG A 292 1.43 -13.75 14.42
N ASP A 293 1.56 -12.92 15.44
CA ASP A 293 2.81 -12.22 15.79
C ASP A 293 3.30 -11.33 14.64
N VAL A 294 2.54 -10.27 14.35
CA VAL A 294 2.78 -9.40 13.19
C VAL A 294 3.14 -7.99 13.63
N LYS A 295 4.22 -7.44 13.08
CA LYS A 295 4.62 -6.05 13.23
C LYS A 295 4.65 -5.35 11.88
N ILE A 296 3.91 -4.25 11.77
CA ILE A 296 3.93 -3.35 10.61
C ILE A 296 4.33 -1.97 11.09
N ALA A 297 5.33 -1.36 10.47
CA ALA A 297 5.75 -0.02 10.87
C ALA A 297 6.30 0.84 9.73
N ASN A 298 6.24 2.16 9.89
CA ASN A 298 6.89 3.13 8.99
C ASN A 298 6.49 2.89 7.53
N TRP A 299 5.20 2.98 7.25
CA TRP A 299 4.65 2.71 5.91
C TRP A 299 3.73 3.83 5.44
N THR A 300 3.94 4.31 4.23
CA THR A 300 2.96 5.11 3.49
C THR A 300 2.23 4.25 2.45
N VAL A 301 0.90 4.29 2.44
CA VAL A 301 0.06 3.52 1.52
C VAL A 301 -0.96 4.46 0.87
N THR A 302 -0.91 4.55 -0.46
CA THR A 302 -2.04 5.01 -1.27
C THR A 302 -2.66 3.80 -1.94
N SER A 303 -3.92 3.52 -1.64
CA SER A 303 -4.70 2.39 -2.17
C SER A 303 -6.07 2.87 -2.64
N GLY A 304 -6.87 1.97 -3.21
CA GLY A 304 -8.30 2.17 -3.47
C GLY A 304 -9.20 1.25 -2.63
N ASP A 305 -8.66 0.70 -1.53
CA ASP A 305 -9.33 -0.24 -0.61
C ASP A 305 -8.65 -0.18 0.78
N ASP A 306 -8.74 -1.21 1.61
CA ASP A 306 -8.14 -1.27 2.95
C ASP A 306 -6.63 -0.87 2.96
N CYS A 307 -6.18 -0.06 3.91
CA CYS A 307 -4.75 0.26 4.04
C CYS A 307 -4.02 -0.91 4.71
N ILE A 308 -4.39 -1.22 5.95
CA ILE A 308 -3.86 -2.36 6.70
C ILE A 308 -5.03 -3.11 7.31
N CYS A 309 -5.11 -4.41 7.07
CA CYS A 309 -6.24 -5.19 7.50
C CYS A 309 -5.91 -6.49 8.26
N ALA A 310 -6.52 -6.66 9.42
CA ALA A 310 -6.60 -7.93 10.13
C ALA A 310 -7.83 -8.72 9.64
N LYS A 311 -7.63 -9.72 8.79
CA LYS A 311 -8.67 -10.70 8.38
C LYS A 311 -8.75 -11.84 9.40
N GLY A 312 -9.59 -12.83 9.12
CA GLY A 312 -9.87 -13.96 10.01
C GLY A 312 -8.62 -14.67 10.52
N ASN A 313 -8.65 -15.05 11.80
CA ASN A 313 -7.59 -15.75 12.52
C ASN A 313 -6.26 -14.98 12.54
N THR A 314 -6.35 -13.66 12.70
CA THR A 314 -5.21 -12.79 13.00
C THR A 314 -5.05 -12.65 14.51
N THR A 315 -3.84 -12.85 15.04
CA THR A 315 -3.58 -12.68 16.48
C THR A 315 -2.26 -11.97 16.76
N ASN A 316 -2.24 -11.07 17.75
CA ASN A 316 -1.04 -10.32 18.14
C ASN A 316 -0.44 -9.53 16.97
N MET A 317 -1.21 -8.57 16.48
CA MET A 317 -0.80 -7.69 15.39
C MET A 317 -0.60 -6.26 15.91
N HIS A 318 0.54 -5.67 15.60
CA HIS A 318 0.87 -4.30 15.96
C HIS A 318 1.24 -3.49 14.71
N VAL A 319 0.47 -2.43 14.45
CA VAL A 319 0.67 -1.46 13.38
C VAL A 319 1.06 -0.12 13.99
N ASN A 320 2.20 0.44 13.60
CA ASN A 320 2.72 1.69 14.16
C ASN A 320 3.27 2.64 13.09
N ASN A 321 2.97 3.93 13.17
CA ASN A 321 3.54 4.95 12.27
C ASN A 321 3.23 4.64 10.78
N VAL A 322 1.94 4.63 10.46
CA VAL A 322 1.44 4.37 9.10
C VAL A 322 0.63 5.56 8.59
N THR A 323 0.84 5.96 7.35
CA THR A 323 0.02 6.98 6.69
C THR A 323 -0.73 6.35 5.52
N CYS A 324 -2.05 6.50 5.52
CA CYS A 324 -2.95 5.92 4.54
C CYS A 324 -3.66 7.02 3.75
N TYR A 325 -3.68 6.90 2.43
CA TYR A 325 -4.34 7.80 1.48
C TYR A 325 -5.39 7.04 0.67
N GLU A 326 -6.55 7.66 0.43
CA GLU A 326 -7.60 7.15 -0.47
C GLU A 326 -8.12 5.72 -0.12
N SER A 327 -7.99 5.33 1.16
CA SER A 327 -8.09 3.93 1.59
C SER A 327 -9.28 3.62 2.51
N GLY A 328 -9.41 2.38 2.98
CA GLY A 328 -10.21 2.00 4.17
C GLY A 328 -9.50 2.22 5.50
N CYS A 329 -8.24 2.70 5.46
CA CYS A 329 -7.33 2.89 6.59
C CYS A 329 -7.18 1.62 7.45
N MET A 330 -7.45 1.67 8.76
CA MET A 330 -7.25 0.56 9.69
C MET A 330 -8.49 -0.31 9.77
N VAL A 331 -8.37 -1.57 9.34
CA VAL A 331 -9.54 -2.43 9.16
C VAL A 331 -9.40 -3.74 9.90
N VAL A 332 -10.47 -4.12 10.62
CA VAL A 332 -10.68 -5.50 11.07
C VAL A 332 -11.78 -6.11 10.21
N GLY A 333 -11.43 -7.13 9.42
CA GLY A 333 -12.34 -7.90 8.59
C GLY A 333 -12.32 -7.57 7.09
N SER A 334 -13.24 -8.07 6.28
CA SER A 334 -14.41 -8.81 6.72
C SER A 334 -14.07 -10.21 7.25
N ILE A 335 -14.78 -10.62 8.29
CA ILE A 335 -14.65 -11.92 8.92
C ILE A 335 -16.03 -12.56 9.15
N GLY A 336 -16.07 -13.88 9.32
CA GLY A 336 -17.28 -14.61 9.71
C GLY A 336 -18.19 -15.01 8.56
N ASN A 337 -17.68 -15.09 7.32
CA ASN A 337 -18.48 -15.46 6.15
C ASN A 337 -18.62 -16.98 6.02
N GLY A 338 -19.66 -17.57 6.62
CA GLY A 338 -19.90 -19.02 6.56
C GLY A 338 -18.85 -19.88 7.27
N VAL A 339 -17.87 -19.23 7.91
CA VAL A 339 -16.82 -19.85 8.72
C VAL A 339 -16.71 -19.09 10.05
N THR A 340 -16.12 -19.75 11.05
CA THR A 340 -15.80 -19.09 12.32
C THR A 340 -14.41 -18.47 12.22
N ASP A 341 -14.35 -17.14 12.32
CA ASP A 341 -13.11 -16.37 12.25
C ASP A 341 -12.90 -15.58 13.55
N ASN A 342 -11.68 -15.61 14.09
CA ASN A 342 -11.34 -14.86 15.29
C ASN A 342 -10.26 -13.82 15.01
N VAL A 343 -10.42 -12.60 15.49
CA VAL A 343 -9.36 -11.58 15.49
C VAL A 343 -9.12 -11.15 16.93
N ASP A 344 -7.92 -11.39 17.43
CA ASP A 344 -7.55 -11.19 18.83
C ASP A 344 -6.28 -10.34 18.95
N ASN A 345 -6.23 -9.42 19.92
CA ASN A 345 -5.02 -8.68 20.29
C ASN A 345 -4.42 -7.90 19.10
N VAL A 346 -5.15 -6.89 18.61
CA VAL A 346 -4.69 -6.02 17.52
C VAL A 346 -4.53 -4.60 18.03
N LEU A 347 -3.35 -4.02 17.85
CA LEU A 347 -3.07 -2.62 18.14
C LEU A 347 -2.74 -1.88 16.85
N PHE A 348 -3.55 -0.89 16.52
CA PHE A 348 -3.18 0.16 15.58
C PHE A 348 -2.82 1.40 16.37
N GLU A 349 -1.60 1.93 16.20
CA GLU A 349 -1.20 3.18 16.82
C GLU A 349 -0.41 4.13 15.92
N ASN A 350 -0.58 5.43 16.15
CA ASN A 350 0.11 6.49 15.41
C ASN A 350 -0.15 6.36 13.89
N VAL A 351 -1.43 6.31 13.52
CA VAL A 351 -1.86 6.16 12.11
C VAL A 351 -2.54 7.45 11.64
N LYS A 352 -2.19 7.87 10.42
CA LYS A 352 -2.82 8.99 9.74
C LYS A 352 -3.67 8.52 8.56
N CYS A 353 -4.94 8.93 8.48
CA CYS A 353 -5.82 8.61 7.36
C CYS A 353 -6.20 9.89 6.60
N ILE A 354 -5.93 9.97 5.30
CA ILE A 354 -6.18 11.17 4.48
C ILE A 354 -7.08 10.78 3.30
N HIS A 355 -8.15 11.54 3.08
CA HIS A 355 -9.16 11.30 2.03
C HIS A 355 -9.75 9.87 2.05
N SER A 356 -9.62 9.17 3.17
CA SER A 356 -9.99 7.76 3.27
C SER A 356 -11.51 7.58 3.43
N SER A 357 -12.01 6.42 3.05
CA SER A 357 -13.40 6.02 3.27
C SER A 357 -13.70 5.80 4.76
N ASN A 358 -12.74 5.27 5.51
CA ASN A 358 -12.84 5.08 6.95
C ASN A 358 -11.52 5.40 7.63
N ALA A 359 -11.53 5.50 8.97
CA ALA A 359 -10.31 5.56 9.76
C ALA A 359 -10.12 4.28 10.59
N ALA A 360 -11.06 3.98 11.48
CA ALA A 360 -11.05 2.81 12.35
C ALA A 360 -12.31 1.96 12.12
N TRP A 361 -12.17 0.90 11.33
CA TRP A 361 -13.30 0.17 10.76
C TRP A 361 -13.32 -1.30 11.16
N ILE A 362 -14.45 -1.77 11.72
CA ILE A 362 -14.71 -3.19 11.98
C ILE A 362 -15.88 -3.64 11.11
N LYS A 363 -15.63 -4.60 10.22
CA LYS A 363 -16.63 -5.13 9.29
C LYS A 363 -16.73 -6.63 9.44
N THR A 364 -17.94 -7.14 9.65
CA THR A 364 -18.18 -8.59 9.77
C THR A 364 -19.40 -8.99 8.96
N TYR A 365 -19.47 -10.27 8.58
CA TYR A 365 -20.68 -10.86 8.02
C TYR A 365 -21.64 -11.29 9.15
N PRO A 366 -22.94 -11.55 8.84
CA PRO A 366 -23.88 -12.12 9.79
C PRO A 366 -23.48 -13.57 10.10
N GLY A 367 -22.57 -13.74 11.05
CA GLY A 367 -21.76 -14.95 11.16
C GLY A 367 -21.39 -15.32 12.58
N SER A 368 -20.30 -16.07 12.73
CA SER A 368 -19.79 -16.57 14.00
C SER A 368 -18.30 -16.31 14.13
N GLY A 369 -17.81 -16.26 15.38
CA GLY A 369 -16.42 -15.94 15.71
C GLY A 369 -16.34 -14.79 16.70
N ARG A 370 -15.23 -14.05 16.68
CA ARG A 370 -15.06 -12.86 17.51
C ARG A 370 -14.08 -11.83 16.97
N VAL A 371 -14.28 -10.58 17.37
CA VAL A 371 -13.26 -9.54 17.46
C VAL A 371 -13.04 -9.25 18.93
N ASN A 372 -11.81 -9.35 19.43
CA ASN A 372 -11.54 -9.18 20.85
C ASN A 372 -10.18 -8.52 21.12
N ASN A 373 -10.15 -7.59 22.07
CA ASN A 373 -8.95 -6.83 22.46
C ASN A 373 -8.30 -6.13 21.25
N VAL A 374 -9.05 -5.21 20.65
CA VAL A 374 -8.56 -4.35 19.56
C VAL A 374 -8.42 -2.93 20.07
N THR A 375 -7.35 -2.24 19.72
CA THR A 375 -7.14 -0.84 20.10
C THR A 375 -6.73 -0.02 18.89
N PHE A 376 -7.42 1.10 18.70
CA PHE A 376 -7.06 2.17 17.79
C PHE A 376 -6.61 3.35 18.64
N ARG A 377 -5.32 3.71 18.59
CA ARG A 377 -4.74 4.72 19.48
C ARG A 377 -3.94 5.79 18.72
N ASN A 378 -4.07 7.05 19.12
CA ASN A 378 -3.32 8.16 18.50
C ASN A 378 -3.58 8.21 16.98
N ILE A 379 -4.85 8.37 16.62
CA ILE A 379 -5.29 8.37 15.23
C ILE A 379 -5.58 9.81 14.81
N GLU A 380 -4.94 10.23 13.73
CA GLU A 380 -5.23 11.51 13.08
C GLU A 380 -5.86 11.28 11.72
N PHE A 381 -6.87 12.06 11.35
CA PHE A 381 -7.41 11.95 10.01
C PHE A 381 -7.88 13.28 9.43
N ASP A 382 -7.84 13.37 8.11
CA ASP A 382 -8.32 14.53 7.35
C ASP A 382 -9.23 14.07 6.22
N ASP A 383 -10.41 14.67 6.18
CA ASP A 383 -11.44 14.44 5.16
C ASP A 383 -11.80 12.96 4.99
N VAL A 384 -12.21 12.32 6.08
CA VAL A 384 -12.62 10.91 6.07
C VAL A 384 -14.13 10.76 5.93
N ASN A 385 -14.58 9.87 5.05
CA ASN A 385 -16.01 9.67 4.77
C ASN A 385 -16.79 9.23 6.03
N GLN A 386 -16.35 8.17 6.71
CA GLN A 386 -16.91 7.70 7.99
C GLN A 386 -15.79 7.29 8.96
N PRO A 387 -15.40 8.13 9.93
CA PRO A 387 -14.19 7.88 10.72
C PRO A 387 -14.22 6.58 11.54
N ILE A 388 -15.20 6.41 12.41
CA ILE A 388 -15.38 5.20 13.23
C ILE A 388 -16.60 4.44 12.70
N TYR A 389 -16.40 3.18 12.28
CA TYR A 389 -17.48 2.40 11.70
C TYR A 389 -17.48 0.94 12.18
N ILE A 390 -18.64 0.44 12.60
CA ILE A 390 -18.87 -0.97 12.91
C ILE A 390 -20.13 -1.46 12.20
N THR A 391 -20.01 -2.57 11.48
CA THR A 391 -21.15 -3.26 10.86
C THR A 391 -21.08 -4.78 11.02
N PRO A 392 -22.18 -5.46 11.37
CA PRO A 392 -22.23 -6.90 11.54
C PRO A 392 -22.77 -7.64 10.30
N CYS A 393 -22.97 -6.93 9.19
CA CYS A 393 -23.63 -7.44 7.99
C CYS A 393 -23.05 -6.87 6.69
N ILE A 394 -21.74 -6.63 6.65
CA ILE A 394 -21.07 -6.06 5.48
C ILE A 394 -21.41 -6.83 4.19
N TYR A 395 -21.62 -6.11 3.09
CA TYR A 395 -22.05 -6.59 1.76
C TYR A 395 -23.45 -7.20 1.65
N THR A 396 -23.99 -7.77 2.74
CA THR A 396 -25.34 -8.38 2.74
C THR A 396 -26.44 -7.39 3.07
N ASN A 397 -26.13 -6.35 3.87
CA ASN A 397 -27.08 -5.37 4.41
C ASN A 397 -28.35 -5.99 5.03
N SER A 398 -28.28 -7.25 5.43
CA SER A 398 -29.41 -8.05 5.89
C SER A 398 -28.98 -8.91 7.06
N ASN A 399 -29.94 -9.32 7.88
CA ASN A 399 -29.71 -10.13 9.08
C ASN A 399 -28.66 -9.52 10.05
N CYS A 400 -28.53 -8.19 10.10
CA CYS A 400 -27.54 -7.50 10.93
C CYS A 400 -27.68 -7.84 12.42
N ASP A 401 -28.92 -7.94 12.91
CA ASP A 401 -29.22 -8.34 14.29
C ASP A 401 -29.18 -9.85 14.54
N GLY A 402 -28.96 -10.66 13.50
CA GLY A 402 -28.83 -12.12 13.63
C GLY A 402 -27.40 -12.62 13.81
N SER A 403 -26.38 -11.79 13.58
CA SER A 403 -24.98 -12.16 13.76
C SER A 403 -24.71 -12.64 15.19
N ARG A 404 -23.94 -13.72 15.33
CA ARG A 404 -23.47 -14.25 16.62
C ARG A 404 -21.99 -13.98 16.86
N LEU A 405 -21.35 -13.25 15.93
CA LEU A 405 -19.95 -12.86 16.04
C LEU A 405 -19.82 -11.74 17.07
N GLY A 406 -19.17 -12.03 18.20
CA GLY A 406 -19.00 -11.07 19.29
C GLY A 406 -17.92 -10.05 18.99
N ILE A 407 -18.20 -8.76 19.18
CA ILE A 407 -17.22 -7.67 19.08
C ILE A 407 -17.03 -7.07 20.47
N ASN A 408 -15.92 -7.42 21.11
CA ASN A 408 -15.71 -7.19 22.54
C ASN A 408 -14.36 -6.52 22.83
N ASN A 409 -14.28 -5.77 23.92
CA ASN A 409 -13.03 -5.20 24.44
C ASN A 409 -12.30 -4.38 23.37
N VAL A 410 -13.01 -3.45 22.73
CA VAL A 410 -12.43 -2.58 21.70
C VAL A 410 -12.28 -1.16 22.22
N ARG A 411 -11.11 -0.58 22.02
CA ARG A 411 -10.74 0.75 22.52
C ARG A 411 -10.42 1.71 21.39
N TRP A 412 -10.97 2.91 21.48
CA TRP A 412 -10.63 4.06 20.64
C TRP A 412 -10.07 5.16 21.54
N GLU A 413 -8.79 5.47 21.37
CA GLU A 413 -8.02 6.33 22.28
C GLU A 413 -7.32 7.44 21.50
N ASN A 414 -7.54 8.70 21.86
CA ASN A 414 -6.90 9.87 21.23
C ASN A 414 -7.13 9.89 19.71
N ILE A 415 -8.39 10.01 19.31
CA ILE A 415 -8.79 10.04 17.90
C ILE A 415 -9.23 11.45 17.56
N LYS A 416 -8.58 12.08 16.59
CA LYS A 416 -8.91 13.45 16.17
C LYS A 416 -8.86 13.65 14.66
N GLY A 417 -9.70 14.52 14.13
CA GLY A 417 -9.69 14.81 12.71
C GLY A 417 -10.97 15.41 12.13
N THR A 418 -11.01 15.51 10.80
CA THR A 418 -12.15 16.04 10.05
C THR A 418 -12.89 14.93 9.31
N SER A 419 -14.19 14.83 9.55
CA SER A 419 -15.12 13.97 8.80
C SER A 419 -15.65 14.73 7.58
N ARG A 420 -15.79 14.05 6.44
CA ARG A 420 -16.31 14.63 5.19
C ARG A 420 -17.78 15.03 5.31
N TYR A 421 -18.55 14.19 6.01
CA TYR A 421 -19.97 14.37 6.26
C TYR A 421 -20.24 14.54 7.76
N ASN A 422 -21.47 14.85 8.13
CA ASN A 422 -21.88 15.11 9.51
C ASN A 422 -21.90 13.87 10.44
N ILE A 423 -21.11 12.84 10.15
CA ILE A 423 -21.05 11.56 10.88
C ILE A 423 -19.62 11.35 11.40
N GLY A 424 -19.45 11.30 12.72
CA GLY A 424 -18.18 11.00 13.38
C GLY A 424 -18.03 9.52 13.69
N ALA A 425 -19.14 8.86 14.06
CA ALA A 425 -19.20 7.41 14.19
C ALA A 425 -20.56 6.85 13.76
N ALA A 426 -20.53 5.67 13.15
CA ALA A 426 -21.69 4.83 12.92
C ALA A 426 -21.40 3.44 13.47
N ILE A 427 -22.04 3.06 14.57
CA ILE A 427 -21.79 1.80 15.26
C ILE A 427 -23.09 1.02 15.33
N HIS A 428 -23.22 0.00 14.49
CA HIS A 428 -24.28 -0.98 14.59
C HIS A 428 -23.68 -2.31 15.06
N CYS A 429 -23.97 -2.69 16.29
CA CYS A 429 -23.69 -4.03 16.78
C CYS A 429 -24.90 -4.94 16.55
N SER A 430 -24.71 -6.26 16.57
CA SER A 430 -25.82 -7.18 16.37
C SER A 430 -26.70 -7.27 17.63
N GLY A 431 -28.03 -7.20 17.49
CA GLY A 431 -28.95 -7.42 18.61
C GLY A 431 -28.81 -8.79 19.26
N ALA A 432 -28.42 -9.83 18.51
CA ALA A 432 -28.19 -11.16 19.06
C ALA A 432 -26.81 -11.38 19.70
N ALA A 433 -25.86 -10.47 19.46
CA ALA A 433 -24.56 -10.43 20.11
C ALA A 433 -24.14 -8.97 20.34
N PRO A 434 -24.78 -8.27 21.31
CA PRO A 434 -24.48 -6.87 21.59
C PRO A 434 -22.99 -6.68 21.92
N CYS A 435 -22.38 -5.63 21.39
CA CYS A 435 -20.96 -5.37 21.64
C CYS A 435 -20.71 -5.13 23.13
N GLN A 436 -19.67 -5.75 23.68
CA GLN A 436 -19.31 -5.61 25.09
C GLN A 436 -18.02 -4.83 25.26
N ASN A 437 -17.94 -3.99 26.30
CA ASN A 437 -16.71 -3.28 26.68
C ASN A 437 -16.08 -2.48 25.52
N LEU A 438 -16.91 -1.71 24.82
CA LEU A 438 -16.41 -0.68 23.91
C LEU A 438 -16.06 0.57 24.74
N THR A 439 -14.84 1.09 24.59
CA THR A 439 -14.40 2.29 25.30
C THR A 439 -13.85 3.34 24.36
N PHE A 440 -14.23 4.59 24.59
CA PHE A 440 -13.88 5.76 23.80
C PHE A 440 -13.32 6.82 24.74
N SER A 441 -12.10 7.28 24.48
CA SER A 441 -11.46 8.32 25.28
C SER A 441 -10.74 9.31 24.38
N ASN A 442 -10.96 10.60 24.62
CA ASN A 442 -10.38 11.70 23.85
C ASN A 442 -10.71 11.59 22.35
N ILE A 443 -12.02 11.66 22.04
CA ILE A 443 -12.54 11.65 20.67
C ILE A 443 -12.88 13.09 20.29
N ASP A 444 -12.14 13.64 19.33
CA ASP A 444 -12.29 15.01 18.84
C ASP A 444 -12.49 15.02 17.31
N ILE A 445 -13.74 14.84 16.90
CA ILE A 445 -14.11 14.76 15.49
C ILE A 445 -15.02 15.93 15.15
N THR A 446 -14.64 16.67 14.11
CA THR A 446 -15.43 17.77 13.57
C THR A 446 -15.78 17.51 12.11
N GLN A 447 -16.79 18.18 11.59
CA GLN A 447 -17.06 18.14 10.15
C GLN A 447 -16.08 19.08 9.42
N LYS A 448 -15.55 18.63 8.29
CA LYS A 448 -14.71 19.43 7.39
C LYS A 448 -15.43 20.72 6.99
N ASN A 449 -14.66 21.78 6.73
CA ASN A 449 -15.14 23.07 6.23
C ASN A 449 -16.16 23.79 7.14
N GLY A 450 -16.03 23.66 8.46
CA GLY A 450 -16.86 24.41 9.41
C GLY A 450 -18.30 23.89 9.55
N GLY A 451 -18.57 22.64 9.14
CA GLY A 451 -19.90 22.01 9.25
C GLY A 451 -20.40 21.77 10.67
N GLY A 452 -19.59 22.08 11.69
CA GLY A 452 -19.97 22.00 13.10
C GLY A 452 -19.81 20.62 13.72
N ALA A 453 -20.65 20.33 14.71
CA ALA A 453 -20.62 19.07 15.46
C ALA A 453 -21.10 17.90 14.60
N VAL A 454 -20.46 16.75 14.78
CA VAL A 454 -20.81 15.50 14.09
C VAL A 454 -21.75 14.65 14.93
N LYS A 455 -22.50 13.77 14.27
CA LYS A 455 -23.34 12.76 14.94
C LYS A 455 -22.53 11.52 15.30
N TYR A 456 -22.87 10.93 16.42
CA TYR A 456 -22.40 9.60 16.84
C TYR A 456 -23.61 8.67 16.91
N LEU A 457 -23.75 7.81 15.91
CA LEU A 457 -24.89 6.89 15.81
C LEU A 457 -24.52 5.54 16.41
N CYS A 458 -25.35 5.02 17.32
CA CYS A 458 -25.04 3.80 18.08
C CYS A 458 -26.24 2.87 18.18
N SER A 459 -26.00 1.56 18.11
CA SER A 459 -27.02 0.53 18.34
C SER A 459 -26.39 -0.74 18.91
N ASN A 460 -27.10 -1.35 19.87
CA ASN A 460 -26.74 -2.63 20.49
C ASN A 460 -25.34 -2.66 21.15
N ILE A 461 -24.92 -1.53 21.76
CA ILE A 461 -23.74 -1.48 22.61
C ILE A 461 -24.18 -1.72 24.06
N ALA A 462 -23.68 -2.78 24.69
CA ALA A 462 -23.96 -3.03 26.10
C ALA A 462 -23.31 -1.96 26.98
N ASN A 463 -24.05 -1.48 27.98
CA ASN A 463 -23.63 -0.40 28.88
C ASN A 463 -23.14 0.86 28.12
N GLN A 464 -23.84 1.24 27.03
CA GLN A 464 -23.44 2.36 26.16
C GLN A 464 -23.17 3.67 26.91
N ALA A 465 -23.94 3.98 27.96
CA ALA A 465 -23.74 5.20 28.75
C ALA A 465 -22.34 5.30 29.40
N SER A 466 -21.69 4.16 29.68
CA SER A 466 -20.33 4.10 30.24
C SER A 466 -19.22 3.93 29.19
N SER A 467 -19.55 3.88 27.90
CA SER A 467 -18.54 3.67 26.85
C SER A 467 -17.62 4.87 26.65
N GLY A 468 -18.00 6.07 27.11
CA GLY A 468 -17.27 7.31 26.85
C GLY A 468 -17.62 8.00 25.52
N LEU A 469 -18.52 7.41 24.71
CA LEU A 469 -19.05 8.04 23.50
C LEU A 469 -20.46 8.58 23.72
N ASN A 470 -20.64 9.89 23.49
CA ASN A 470 -21.96 10.53 23.55
C ASN A 470 -22.77 10.26 22.27
N CYS A 471 -23.49 9.14 22.25
CA CYS A 471 -24.33 8.77 21.12
C CYS A 471 -25.50 9.76 20.94
N THR A 472 -25.57 10.40 19.77
CA THR A 472 -26.57 11.42 19.42
C THR A 472 -27.75 10.84 18.63
N GLY A 473 -27.74 9.55 18.33
CA GLY A 473 -28.81 8.90 17.57
C GLY A 473 -28.61 7.38 17.43
N THR A 474 -29.59 6.74 16.81
CA THR A 474 -29.56 5.30 16.50
C THR A 474 -28.82 5.06 15.18
N CYS A 475 -27.98 4.02 15.13
CA CYS A 475 -27.37 3.57 13.87
C CYS A 475 -28.26 2.50 13.23
N PRO A 476 -28.89 2.76 12.07
CA PRO A 476 -29.73 1.78 11.38
C PRO A 476 -28.99 0.46 11.08
N ALA A 477 -29.73 -0.65 11.14
CA ALA A 477 -29.27 -1.91 10.56
C ALA A 477 -29.01 -1.71 9.06
N GLY A 478 -27.91 -2.28 8.56
CA GLY A 478 -27.53 -2.14 7.15
C GLY A 478 -27.08 -0.73 6.76
N TRP A 479 -26.56 0.05 7.72
CA TRP A 479 -25.91 1.33 7.42
C TRP A 479 -24.89 1.17 6.27
N PRO A 480 -24.87 2.10 5.29
CA PRO A 480 -24.04 1.94 4.10
C PRO A 480 -22.55 2.01 4.44
N GLN A 481 -21.74 1.24 3.71
CA GLN A 481 -20.29 1.25 3.86
C GLN A 481 -19.66 2.61 3.53
N GLN A 482 -20.24 3.33 2.57
CA GLN A 482 -19.77 4.64 2.13
C GLN A 482 -20.95 5.61 2.10
N LEU A 483 -20.72 6.84 2.54
CA LEU A 483 -21.67 7.93 2.44
C LEU A 483 -21.44 8.73 1.17
N ASP A 484 -22.52 9.31 0.67
CA ASP A 484 -22.59 10.20 -0.48
C ASP A 484 -23.00 11.63 -0.07
N GLY A 485 -23.34 11.83 1.21
CA GLY A 485 -23.88 13.08 1.74
C GLY A 485 -24.01 13.06 3.26
N ASN A 486 -24.40 14.21 3.81
CA ASN A 486 -24.85 14.29 5.20
C ASN A 486 -26.08 13.38 5.40
N ARG A 487 -26.18 12.77 6.58
CA ARG A 487 -27.26 11.84 6.96
C ARG A 487 -27.94 12.27 8.26
#